data_AF-A0A067BU00-F1
#
_entry.id   AF-A0A067BU00-F1
#
_cell.length_a   1.000
_cell.length_b   1.000
_cell.length_c   1.000
_cell.angle_alpha   90.00
_cell.angle_beta   90.00
_cell.angle_gamma   90.00
#
_symmetry.space_group_name_H-M   'P 1'
#
loop_
_entity.id
_entity.type
_entity.pdbx_description
1 polymer ?
#
loop_
_entity_poly.entity_id
_entity_poly.type
_entity_poly.pdbx_seq_one_letter_code
_entity_poly.pdbx_strand_id
1 'polypeptide(L)' 'MARLLTLATVLASALSADPFNWRPCPGVADPQVQCGSLDVPLNYKDPSNPATIAIAVRRYR' A
#
# COMPACT_ATOMS: atom_id res chain seq x y z
N MET A 1 21.28 45.13 6.44
CA MET A 1 21.79 43.80 6.81
C MET A 1 20.73 42.77 6.42
N ALA A 2 20.80 42.20 5.21
CA ALA A 2 19.81 41.21 4.75
C ALA A 2 20.41 39.81 4.91
N ARG A 3 19.90 39.05 5.89
CA ARG A 3 20.23 37.63 6.05
C ARG A 3 19.42 36.84 5.02
N LEU A 4 20.08 36.27 4.01
CA LEU A 4 19.49 35.28 3.12
C LEU A 4 19.16 34.03 3.94
N LEU A 5 17.87 33.76 4.13
CA LEU A 5 17.37 32.50 4.67
C LEU A 5 17.35 31.47 3.55
N THR A 6 18.35 30.59 3.53
CA THR A 6 18.42 29.44 2.63
C THR A 6 17.31 28.45 3.01
N LEU A 7 16.23 28.41 2.23
CA LEU A 7 15.19 27.39 2.36
C LEU A 7 15.73 26.06 1.83
N ALA A 8 16.16 25.18 2.75
CA ALA A 8 16.43 23.79 2.41
C ALA A 8 15.10 23.05 2.21
N THR A 9 14.69 22.87 0.96
CA THR A 9 13.56 22.02 0.58
C THR A 9 13.89 20.56 0.86
N VAL A 10 13.33 20.00 1.94
CA VAL A 10 13.37 18.57 2.23
C VAL A 10 12.35 17.88 1.31
N LEU A 11 12.85 17.26 0.23
CA LEU A 11 12.06 16.37 -0.62
C LEU A 11 11.83 15.05 0.13
N ALA A 12 10.77 14.98 0.93
CA ALA A 12 10.32 13.72 1.51
C ALA A 12 9.66 12.88 0.41
N SER A 13 10.39 11.91 -0.13
CA SER A 13 9.83 10.90 -1.01
C SER A 13 8.92 9.98 -0.18
N ALA A 14 7.61 10.08 -0.38
CA ALA A 14 6.68 9.11 0.17
C ALA A 14 6.90 7.76 -0.53
N LEU A 15 7.68 6.88 0.10
CA LEU A 15 7.70 5.45 -0.26
C LEU A 15 6.29 4.93 0.05
N SER A 16 5.44 4.86 -0.98
CA SER A 16 4.14 4.19 -0.86
C SER A 16 4.40 2.75 -0.47
N ALA A 17 4.04 2.38 0.76
CA ALA A 17 4.09 0.99 1.19
C ALA A 17 3.22 0.14 0.25
N ASP A 18 3.65 -1.08 -0.03
CA ASP A 18 2.84 -2.05 -0.78
C ASP A 18 1.56 -2.30 0.04
N PRO A 19 0.36 -1.95 -0.46
CA PRO A 19 -0.87 -2.06 0.31
C PRO A 19 -1.37 -3.51 0.42
N PHE A 20 -0.70 -4.45 -0.24
CA PHE A 20 -1.08 -5.85 -0.27
C PHE A 20 -0.28 -6.66 0.75
N ASN A 21 -0.97 -7.50 1.51
CA ASN A 21 -0.36 -8.41 2.48
C ASN A 21 0.16 -9.69 1.79
N TRP A 22 1.25 -9.58 1.04
CA TRP A 22 1.80 -10.71 0.28
C TRP A 22 2.34 -11.84 1.16
N ARG A 23 2.05 -13.07 0.76
CA ARG A 23 2.51 -14.32 1.38
C ARG A 23 2.63 -15.43 0.33
N PRO A 24 3.34 -16.52 0.62
CA PRO A 24 3.29 -17.72 -0.21
C PRO A 24 1.84 -18.21 -0.36
N CYS A 25 1.47 -18.65 -1.56
CA CYS A 25 0.16 -19.25 -1.80
C CYS A 25 0.10 -20.65 -1.18
N PRO A 26 -0.94 -20.99 -0.39
CA PRO A 26 -1.10 -22.33 0.16
C PRO A 26 -1.29 -23.34 -0.99
N GLY A 27 -0.57 -24.47 -0.92
CA GLY A 27 -0.67 -25.54 -1.92
C GLY A 27 0.06 -25.27 -3.25
N VAL A 28 0.78 -24.16 -3.38
CA VAL A 28 1.59 -23.85 -4.57
C VAL A 28 3.06 -24.01 -4.24
N ALA A 29 3.76 -24.87 -4.98
CA ALA A 29 5.19 -25.15 -4.75
C ALA A 29 6.12 -24.09 -5.36
N ASP A 30 5.64 -23.34 -6.35
CA ASP A 30 6.42 -22.33 -7.03
C ASP A 30 6.60 -21.07 -6.15
N PRO A 31 7.84 -20.73 -5.75
CA PRO A 31 8.12 -19.59 -4.89
C PRO A 31 7.89 -18.22 -5.56
N GLN A 32 7.78 -18.17 -6.90
CA GLN A 32 7.45 -16.94 -7.62
C GLN A 32 5.97 -16.58 -7.50
N VAL A 33 5.11 -17.54 -7.11
CA VAL A 33 3.68 -17.31 -6.94
C VAL A 33 3.40 -16.82 -5.52
N GLN A 34 2.81 -15.63 -5.42
CA GLN A 34 2.42 -15.01 -4.16
C GLN A 34 0.92 -14.73 -4.13
N CYS A 35 0.32 -14.93 -2.96
CA CYS A 35 -1.07 -14.61 -2.66
C CYS A 35 -1.09 -13.44 -1.69
N GLY A 36 -2.11 -12.59 -1.77
CA GLY A 36 -2.25 -11.47 -0.86
C GLY A 36 -3.70 -11.07 -0.68
N SER A 37 -3.90 -10.08 0.18
CA SER A 37 -5.17 -9.39 0.31
C SER A 37 -4.97 -7.88 0.24
N LEU A 38 -5.95 -7.19 -0.31
CA LEU A 38 -6.09 -5.74 -0.25
C LEU A 38 -7.38 -5.41 0.49
N ASP A 39 -7.26 -4.69 1.59
CA ASP A 39 -8.43 -4.19 2.31
C ASP A 39 -8.89 -2.87 1.67
N VAL A 40 -10.15 -2.81 1.26
CA VAL A 40 -10.75 -1.60 0.67
C VAL A 40 -12.01 -1.19 1.43
N PRO A 41 -12.31 0.11 1.52
CA PRO A 41 -13.61 0.57 2.03
C PRO A 41 -14.76 -0.06 1.26
N LEU A 42 -15.79 -0.48 1.99
CA LEU A 42 -17.03 -0.97 1.40
C LEU A 42 -17.75 0.16 0.63
N ASN A 43 -17.64 1.40 1.10
CA ASN A 43 -18.28 2.56 0.49
C ASN A 43 -17.34 3.77 0.45
N TYR A 44 -16.74 4.03 -0.71
CA TYR A 44 -15.89 5.20 -0.93
C TYR A 44 -16.61 6.56 -0.88
N LYS A 45 -17.95 6.57 -0.99
CA LYS A 45 -18.74 7.82 -0.92
C LYS A 45 -19.06 8.24 0.52
N ASP A 46 -18.86 7.35 1.48
CA ASP A 46 -19.08 7.62 2.90
C ASP A 46 -17.79 7.29 3.68
N PRO A 47 -16.87 8.26 3.84
CA PRO A 47 -15.63 8.05 4.57
C PRO A 47 -15.83 7.86 6.09
N SER A 48 -17.04 8.10 6.61
CA SER A 48 -17.36 7.83 8.01
C SER A 48 -17.72 6.36 8.26
N ASN A 49 -18.01 5.60 7.21
CA ASN A 49 -18.28 4.18 7.30
C ASN A 49 -16.96 3.40 7.45
N PRO A 50 -16.73 2.71 8.59
CA PRO A 50 -15.48 2.00 8.83
C PRO A 50 -15.42 0.62 8.16
N ALA A 51 -16.49 0.16 7.52
CA ALA A 51 -16.56 -1.17 6.95
C ALA A 51 -15.60 -1.33 5.77
N THR A 52 -14.85 -2.43 5.76
CA THR A 52 -13.94 -2.81 4.69
C THR A 52 -14.26 -4.21 4.17
N ILE A 53 -13.76 -4.51 2.97
CA ILE A 53 -13.73 -5.87 2.40
C ILE A 53 -12.30 -6.23 2.02
N ALA A 54 -11.94 -7.49 2.19
CA ALA A 54 -10.64 -8.02 1.78
C ALA A 54 -10.76 -8.63 0.37
N ILE A 55 -10.05 -8.03 -0.59
CA ILE A 55 -9.95 -8.56 -1.96
C ILE A 55 -8.77 -9.51 -2.01
N ALA A 56 -9.01 -10.79 -2.27
CA ALA A 56 -7.97 -11.78 -2.49
C ALA A 56 -7.30 -11.56 -3.86
N VAL A 57 -5.98 -11.53 -3.88
CA VAL A 57 -5.17 -11.36 -5.09
C VAL A 57 -4.06 -12.40 -5.18
N ARG A 58 -3.58 -12.64 -6.39
CA ARG A 58 -2.42 -13.49 -6.67
C ARG A 58 -1.53 -12.79 -7.68
N ARG A 59 -0.21 -12.89 -7.51
CA ARG A 59 0.79 -12.42 -8.46
C ARG A 59 1.84 -13.48 -8.75
N TYR A 60 2.52 -13.31 -9.87
CA TYR A 60 3.73 -14.03 -10.23
C TYR A 60 4.87 -13.01 -10.30
N ARG A 61 5.99 -13.25 -9.62
CA ARG A 61 7.13 -12.32 -9.53
C ARG A 61 8.32 -12.82 -10.31
#